data_AF-A0A7W1FA64-F1
#
_entry.id   AF-A0A7W1FA64-F1
#
_cell.length_a   1.000
_cell.length_b   1.000
_cell.length_c   1.000
_cell.angle_alpha   90.00
_cell.angle_beta   90.00
_cell.angle_gamma   90.00
#
_symmetry.space_group_name_H-M   'P 1'
#
loop_
_entity.id
_entity.type
_entity.pdbx_description
1 polymer ?
#
loop_
_entity_poly.entity_id
_entity_poly.type
_entity_poly.pdbx_seq_one_letter_code
_entity_poly.pdbx_strand_id
1 'polypeptide(L)'
;MEVRHGTRTVPLGGTKQRALLADLILNAGRVVPASKLIDDLWGDDPPVTAAHTLETYVSRIRQALRGAAIEGLQTRPPGYVLIAEPEDVDALRFEALVAAADTAMGRLETEDAAELLGSALALWRGPALADVLDMPFIAASARRLEDLRLVALEKRIDADLRAGRHRELVSELESLTAADPYREPFHKQLILALYRSGRQAESLAAYRRARDVLADQLG
;
A
#
# COMPACT_ATOMS: atom_id res chain seq x y z
N MET A 1 8.93 -3.03 7.78
CA MET A 1 9.48 -3.56 6.53
C MET A 1 10.18 -4.86 6.85
N GLU A 2 10.02 -5.88 6.00
CA GLU A 2 10.66 -7.18 6.18
C GLU A 2 11.10 -7.74 4.83
N VAL A 3 12.16 -8.56 4.85
CA VAL A 3 12.62 -9.36 3.70
C VAL A 3 12.54 -10.81 4.13
N ARG A 4 12.00 -11.67 3.26
CA ARG A 4 11.81 -13.09 3.55
C ARG A 4 12.42 -13.96 2.49
N HIS A 5 12.76 -15.18 2.89
CA HIS A 5 13.02 -16.30 1.99
C HIS A 5 12.21 -17.50 2.47
N GLY A 6 11.16 -17.82 1.71
CA GLY A 6 10.08 -18.68 2.18
C GLY A 6 9.46 -18.13 3.47
N THR A 7 9.56 -18.90 4.56
CA THR A 7 9.02 -18.51 5.88
C THR A 7 10.00 -17.75 6.76
N ARG A 8 11.28 -17.66 6.37
CA ARG A 8 12.34 -17.05 7.20
C ARG A 8 12.48 -15.57 6.92
N THR A 9 12.40 -14.74 7.96
CA THR A 9 12.73 -13.31 7.88
C THR A 9 14.23 -13.09 7.97
N VAL A 10 14.76 -12.21 7.13
CA VAL A 10 16.17 -11.79 7.12
C VAL A 10 16.32 -10.46 7.87
N PRO A 11 17.30 -10.34 8.79
CA PRO A 11 17.53 -9.09 9.50
C PRO A 11 18.12 -8.01 8.58
N LEU A 12 17.45 -6.87 8.50
CA LEU A 12 17.80 -5.74 7.62
C LEU A 12 18.60 -4.62 8.32
N GLY A 13 19.08 -4.89 9.53
CA GLY A 13 19.82 -3.92 10.35
C GLY A 13 18.94 -2.76 10.88
N GLY A 14 19.59 -1.64 11.18
CA GLY A 14 18.95 -0.47 11.81
C GLY A 14 18.08 0.38 10.88
N THR A 15 17.41 1.40 11.43
CA THR A 15 16.41 2.22 10.73
C THR A 15 16.91 2.82 9.42
N LYS A 16 18.15 3.35 9.36
CA LYS A 16 18.70 3.90 8.10
C LYS A 16 18.94 2.84 7.01
N GLN A 17 19.31 1.61 7.36
CA GLN A 17 19.44 0.52 6.36
C GLN A 17 18.07 0.12 5.82
N ARG A 18 17.07 0.07 6.70
CA ARG A 18 15.68 -0.18 6.31
C ARG A 18 15.12 0.93 5.43
N ALA A 19 15.39 2.20 5.78
CA ALA A 19 14.97 3.35 5.00
C ALA A 19 15.62 3.38 3.61
N LEU A 20 16.92 3.06 3.52
CA LEU A 20 17.62 2.94 2.23
C LEU A 20 17.00 1.86 1.34
N LEU A 21 16.71 0.69 1.89
CA LEU A 21 16.07 -0.37 1.12
C LEU A 21 14.65 0.02 0.71
N ALA A 22 13.88 0.68 1.59
CA ALA A 22 12.56 1.21 1.24
C ALA A 22 12.63 2.19 0.07
N ASP A 23 13.59 3.12 0.05
CA ASP A 23 13.80 4.06 -1.06
C ASP A 23 14.09 3.34 -2.38
N LEU A 24 14.97 2.34 -2.33
CA LEU A 24 15.33 1.53 -3.49
C LEU A 24 14.14 0.69 -4.00
N ILE A 25 13.28 0.21 -3.10
CA ILE A 25 12.05 -0.52 -3.45
C ILE A 25 11.04 0.41 -4.11
N LEU A 26 10.82 1.60 -3.55
CA LEU A 26 9.93 2.63 -4.12
C LEU A 26 10.40 3.11 -5.50
N ASN A 27 11.68 2.91 -5.80
CA ASN A 27 12.32 3.21 -7.07
C ASN A 27 12.80 1.95 -7.81
N ALA A 28 12.19 0.78 -7.58
CA ALA A 28 12.58 -0.47 -8.21
C ALA A 28 12.66 -0.33 -9.75
N GLY A 29 13.72 -0.91 -10.33
CA GLY A 29 14.04 -0.80 -11.75
C GLY A 29 14.68 0.53 -12.18
N ARG A 30 14.72 1.56 -11.33
CA ARG A 30 15.32 2.87 -11.64
C ARG A 30 16.62 3.09 -10.87
N VAL A 31 17.60 3.73 -11.52
CA VAL A 31 18.84 4.14 -10.85
C VAL A 31 18.55 5.33 -9.95
N VAL A 32 18.80 5.16 -8.64
CA VAL A 32 18.76 6.26 -7.66
C VAL A 32 20.20 6.76 -7.44
N PRO A 33 20.48 8.05 -7.70
CA PRO A 33 21.80 8.62 -7.49
C PRO A 33 22.28 8.49 -6.04
N ALA A 34 23.57 8.24 -5.82
CA ALA A 34 24.12 8.13 -4.47
C ALA A 34 23.95 9.42 -3.66
N SER A 35 24.03 10.59 -4.31
CA SER A 35 23.77 11.89 -3.66
C SER A 35 22.34 11.98 -3.14
N LYS A 36 21.34 11.60 -3.94
CA LYS A 36 19.95 11.57 -3.51
C LYS A 36 19.74 10.63 -2.32
N LEU A 37 20.31 9.43 -2.35
CA LEU A 37 20.23 8.49 -1.21
C LEU A 37 20.88 9.07 0.06
N ILE A 38 21.92 9.89 -0.08
CA ILE A 38 22.53 10.59 1.05
C ILE A 38 21.58 11.66 1.58
N ASP A 39 21.04 12.50 0.70
CA ASP A 39 20.10 13.56 1.08
C ASP A 39 18.85 12.98 1.76
N ASP A 40 18.30 11.88 1.23
CA ASP A 40 17.14 11.21 1.81
C ASP A 40 17.45 10.64 3.20
N LEU A 41 18.64 10.05 3.40
CA LEU A 41 19.02 9.43 4.68
C LEU A 41 19.43 10.43 5.76
N TRP A 42 20.05 11.55 5.40
CA TRP A 42 20.67 12.48 6.35
C TRP A 42 20.12 13.92 6.28
N GLY A 43 19.33 14.27 5.27
CA GLY A 43 18.81 15.62 5.07
C GLY A 43 19.93 16.62 4.84
N ASP A 44 19.78 17.82 5.42
CA ASP A 44 20.68 18.96 5.21
C ASP A 44 22.02 18.85 5.98
N ASP A 45 22.19 17.87 6.88
CA ASP A 45 23.40 17.69 7.69
C ASP A 45 24.02 16.29 7.54
N PRO A 46 24.52 15.92 6.34
CA PRO A 46 25.19 14.65 6.14
C PRO A 46 26.57 14.64 6.80
N PRO A 47 26.96 13.55 7.49
CA PRO A 47 28.32 13.43 8.02
C PRO A 47 29.32 13.37 6.86
N VAL A 48 30.56 13.79 7.11
CA VAL A 48 31.67 13.71 6.13
C VAL A 48 31.85 12.28 5.59
N THR A 49 31.49 11.26 6.37
CA THR A 49 31.57 9.84 6.02
C THR A 49 30.30 9.29 5.35
N ALA A 50 29.34 10.13 4.93
CA ALA A 50 28.05 9.68 4.41
C ALA A 50 28.19 8.73 3.21
N ALA A 51 29.05 9.05 2.23
CA ALA A 51 29.29 8.20 1.06
C ALA A 51 29.80 6.81 1.45
N HIS A 52 30.81 6.74 2.32
CA HIS A 52 31.35 5.47 2.81
C HIS A 52 30.32 4.68 3.65
N THR A 53 29.50 5.39 4.42
CA THR A 53 28.43 4.78 5.23
C THR A 53 27.34 4.20 4.32
N LEU A 54 26.98 4.89 3.23
CA LEU A 54 26.05 4.41 2.22
C LEU A 54 26.55 3.12 1.58
N GLU A 55 27.82 3.06 1.16
CA GLU A 55 28.44 1.85 0.61
C GLU A 55 28.37 0.68 1.59
N THR A 56 28.61 0.94 2.88
CA THR A 56 28.51 -0.05 3.95
C THR A 56 27.08 -0.57 4.09
N TYR A 57 26.07 0.32 4.05
CA TYR A 57 24.67 -0.08 4.09
C TYR A 57 24.26 -0.91 2.87
N VAL A 58 24.66 -0.50 1.67
CA VAL A 58 24.42 -1.26 0.44
C VAL A 58 25.05 -2.65 0.52
N SER A 59 26.28 -2.76 1.02
CA SER A 59 26.96 -4.05 1.20
C SER A 59 26.19 -4.98 2.15
N ARG A 60 25.73 -4.46 3.29
CA ARG A 60 24.92 -5.22 4.27
C ARG A 60 23.57 -5.63 3.70
N ILE A 61 22.89 -4.74 2.98
CA ILE A 61 21.62 -5.05 2.31
C ILE A 61 21.84 -6.15 1.26
N ARG A 62 22.90 -6.06 0.44
CA ARG A 62 23.25 -7.13 -0.51
C ARG A 62 23.46 -8.47 0.18
N GLN A 63 24.17 -8.48 1.32
CA GLN A 63 24.36 -9.71 2.09
C GLN A 63 23.04 -10.28 2.61
N ALA A 64 22.14 -9.42 3.11
CA ALA A 64 20.81 -9.82 3.55
C ALA A 64 19.98 -10.38 2.38
N LEU A 65 19.91 -9.68 1.24
CA LEU A 65 19.19 -10.11 0.05
C LEU A 65 19.73 -11.43 -0.52
N ARG A 66 21.05 -11.62 -0.56
CA ARG A 66 21.67 -12.91 -0.92
C ARG A 66 21.29 -14.03 0.02
N GLY A 67 21.22 -13.75 1.32
CA GLY A 67 20.69 -14.68 2.33
C GLY A 67 19.23 -15.06 2.09
N ALA A 68 18.51 -14.25 1.30
CA ALA A 68 17.16 -14.52 0.81
C ALA A 68 17.09 -15.03 -0.64
N ALA A 69 18.23 -15.41 -1.25
CA ALA A 69 18.33 -15.78 -2.66
C ALA A 69 17.83 -14.68 -3.64
N ILE A 70 17.86 -13.41 -3.22
CA ILE A 70 17.49 -12.24 -4.03
C ILE A 70 18.78 -11.56 -4.52
N GLU A 71 18.98 -11.52 -5.83
CA GLU A 71 20.11 -10.83 -6.48
C GLU A 71 19.64 -9.63 -7.29
N GLY A 72 19.16 -8.60 -6.60
CA GLY A 72 18.56 -7.41 -7.25
C GLY A 72 19.39 -6.13 -7.17
N LEU A 73 20.18 -5.94 -6.11
CA LEU A 73 20.79 -4.64 -5.80
C LEU A 73 22.14 -4.43 -6.50
N GLN A 74 22.13 -3.67 -7.60
CA GLN A 74 23.29 -3.41 -8.45
C GLN A 74 23.82 -1.98 -8.26
N THR A 75 25.14 -1.81 -8.42
CA THR A 75 25.75 -0.49 -8.56
C THR A 75 25.70 -0.12 -10.03
N ARG A 76 25.03 0.98 -10.36
CA ARG A 76 24.97 1.52 -11.72
C ARG A 76 25.20 3.03 -11.64
N PRO A 77 26.35 3.55 -12.14
CA PRO A 77 26.64 4.97 -12.06
C PRO A 77 25.48 5.84 -12.57
N PRO A 78 25.11 6.93 -11.86
CA PRO A 78 25.80 7.51 -10.70
C PRO A 78 25.34 6.99 -9.32
N GLY A 79 24.71 5.80 -9.22
CA GLY A 79 24.24 5.28 -7.94
C GLY A 79 23.88 3.80 -7.95
N TYR A 80 22.67 3.49 -7.48
CA TYR A 80 22.24 2.11 -7.22
C TYR A 80 20.86 1.85 -7.81
N VAL A 81 20.61 0.60 -8.20
CA VAL A 81 19.29 0.14 -8.64
C VAL A 81 18.95 -1.17 -7.97
N LEU A 82 17.72 -1.30 -7.51
CA LEU A 82 17.15 -2.58 -7.11
C LEU A 82 16.33 -3.12 -8.29
N ILE A 83 16.78 -4.23 -8.87
CA ILE A 83 16.01 -5.01 -9.83
C ILE A 83 15.17 -5.99 -9.02
N ALA A 84 13.85 -5.86 -9.10
CA ALA A 84 12.90 -6.74 -8.46
C ALA A 84 11.70 -6.90 -9.40
N GLU A 85 11.17 -8.12 -9.50
CA GLU A 85 9.92 -8.35 -10.20
C GLU A 85 8.75 -7.89 -9.31
N PRO A 86 7.59 -7.54 -9.89
CA PRO A 86 6.42 -7.13 -9.11
C PRO A 86 6.05 -8.15 -8.01
N GLU A 87 6.23 -9.44 -8.27
CA GLU A 87 5.93 -10.53 -7.35
C GLU A 87 6.85 -10.58 -6.12
N ASP A 88 8.05 -10.00 -6.21
CA ASP A 88 9.05 -10.02 -5.15
C ASP A 88 8.78 -8.98 -4.05
N VAL A 89 7.98 -7.95 -4.37
CA VAL A 89 7.66 -6.83 -3.48
C VAL A 89 6.15 -6.71 -3.33
N ASP A 90 5.65 -6.83 -2.10
CA ASP A 90 4.22 -6.73 -1.79
C ASP A 90 3.57 -5.45 -2.32
N ALA A 91 4.22 -4.29 -2.21
CA ALA A 91 3.74 -3.02 -2.75
C ALA A 91 3.62 -3.04 -4.28
N LEU A 92 4.61 -3.60 -5.00
CA LEU A 92 4.56 -3.68 -6.47
C LEU A 92 3.51 -4.70 -6.92
N ARG A 93 3.43 -5.85 -6.24
CA ARG A 93 2.40 -6.87 -6.48
C ARG A 93 1.00 -6.31 -6.22
N PHE A 94 0.83 -5.52 -5.16
CA PHE A 94 -0.42 -4.84 -4.85
C PHE A 94 -0.83 -3.91 -6.00
N GLU A 95 0.06 -3.04 -6.47
CA GLU A 95 -0.19 -2.15 -7.60
C GLU A 95 -0.55 -2.92 -8.88
N ALA A 96 0.17 -4.01 -9.17
CA ALA A 96 -0.09 -4.87 -10.33
C ALA A 96 -1.47 -5.55 -10.26
N LEU A 97 -1.86 -6.08 -9.09
CA LEU A 97 -3.17 -6.70 -8.89
C LEU A 97 -4.31 -5.68 -9.01
N VAL A 98 -4.13 -4.45 -8.49
CA VAL A 98 -5.12 -3.37 -8.65
C VAL A 98 -5.29 -2.99 -10.13
N ALA A 99 -4.19 -2.88 -10.88
CA ALA A 99 -4.25 -2.59 -12.32
C ALA A 99 -4.92 -3.73 -13.13
N ALA A 100 -4.66 -4.99 -12.76
CA ALA A 100 -5.33 -6.14 -13.35
C ALA A 100 -6.84 -6.13 -13.05
N ALA A 101 -7.23 -5.78 -11.81
CA ALA A 101 -8.62 -5.65 -11.44
C ALA A 101 -9.34 -4.53 -12.19
N ASP A 102 -8.68 -3.40 -12.44
CA ASP A 102 -9.23 -2.31 -13.27
C ASP A 102 -9.50 -2.78 -14.71
N THR A 103 -8.62 -3.62 -15.24
CA THR A 103 -8.81 -4.24 -16.56
C THR A 103 -10.02 -5.20 -16.57
N ALA A 104 -10.15 -6.06 -15.57
CA ALA A 104 -11.29 -6.97 -15.41
C ALA A 104 -12.62 -6.20 -15.24
N MET A 105 -12.62 -5.12 -14.45
CA MET A 105 -13.78 -4.23 -14.30
C MET A 105 -14.19 -3.59 -15.63
N GLY A 106 -13.23 -3.18 -16.46
CA GLY A 106 -13.48 -2.66 -17.81
C GLY A 106 -14.10 -3.69 -18.76
N ARG A 107 -13.89 -4.99 -18.50
CA ARG A 107 -14.47 -6.12 -19.24
C ARG A 107 -15.77 -6.65 -18.63
N LEU A 108 -16.26 -6.05 -17.54
CA LEU A 108 -17.43 -6.49 -16.78
C LEU A 108 -17.24 -7.87 -16.09
N GLU A 109 -15.99 -8.28 -15.88
CA GLU A 109 -15.60 -9.51 -15.16
C GLU A 109 -15.56 -9.21 -13.65
N THR A 110 -16.73 -8.98 -13.04
CA THR A 110 -16.80 -8.43 -11.67
C THR A 110 -16.36 -9.39 -10.58
N GLU A 111 -16.48 -10.70 -10.81
CA GLU A 111 -15.98 -11.72 -9.86
C GLU A 111 -14.46 -11.74 -9.84
N ASP A 112 -13.82 -11.83 -11.02
CA ASP A 112 -12.37 -11.78 -11.18
C ASP A 112 -11.78 -10.48 -10.58
N ALA A 113 -12.42 -9.34 -10.82
CA ALA A 113 -12.00 -8.07 -10.23
C ALA A 113 -12.04 -8.09 -8.69
N ALA A 114 -13.08 -8.68 -8.10
CA ALA A 114 -13.19 -8.79 -6.65
C ALA A 114 -12.13 -9.72 -6.06
N GLU A 115 -11.84 -10.84 -6.72
CA GLU A 115 -10.79 -11.78 -6.29
C GLU A 115 -9.39 -11.16 -6.37
N LEU A 116 -9.09 -10.43 -7.45
CA LEU A 116 -7.83 -9.72 -7.62
C LEU A 116 -7.65 -8.64 -6.54
N LEU A 117 -8.68 -7.84 -6.28
CA LEU A 117 -8.63 -6.80 -5.25
C LEU A 117 -8.57 -7.39 -3.84
N GLY A 118 -9.29 -8.49 -3.57
CA GLY A 118 -9.19 -9.22 -2.31
C GLY A 118 -7.78 -9.75 -2.08
N SER A 119 -7.16 -10.34 -3.12
CA SER A 119 -5.78 -10.81 -3.09
C SER A 119 -4.79 -9.66 -2.87
N ALA A 120 -5.03 -8.51 -3.49
CA ALA A 120 -4.21 -7.31 -3.30
C ALA A 120 -4.28 -6.83 -1.84
N LEU A 121 -5.49 -6.67 -1.29
CA LEU A 121 -5.71 -6.21 0.08
C LEU A 121 -5.13 -7.18 1.12
N ALA A 122 -5.10 -8.49 0.84
CA ALA A 122 -4.51 -9.49 1.73
C ALA A 122 -2.97 -9.39 1.85
N LEU A 123 -2.29 -8.66 0.97
CA LEU A 123 -0.84 -8.41 1.08
C LEU A 123 -0.50 -7.44 2.24
N TRP A 124 -1.48 -6.65 2.67
CA TRP A 124 -1.30 -5.64 3.71
C TRP A 124 -1.24 -6.26 5.10
N ARG A 125 -0.23 -5.86 5.88
CA ARG A 125 0.07 -6.40 7.22
C ARG A 125 0.05 -5.35 8.32
N GLY A 126 -0.47 -4.17 8.00
CA GLY A 126 -0.43 -2.98 8.84
C GLY A 126 -0.11 -1.74 8.00
N PRO A 127 0.17 -0.60 8.66
CA PRO A 127 0.46 0.65 7.97
C PRO A 127 1.69 0.53 7.05
N ALA A 128 1.61 1.15 5.87
CA ALA A 128 2.70 1.18 4.90
C ALA A 128 3.97 1.75 5.54
N LEU A 129 5.09 1.02 5.42
CA LEU A 129 6.42 1.46 5.83
C LEU A 129 6.51 1.93 7.30
N ALA A 130 5.67 1.38 8.18
CA ALA A 130 5.52 1.79 9.59
C ALA A 130 6.84 1.91 10.38
N ASP A 131 7.85 1.10 10.05
CA ASP A 131 9.14 1.04 10.73
C ASP A 131 10.16 2.10 10.29
N VAL A 132 9.81 2.90 9.29
CA VAL A 132 10.65 3.96 8.72
C VAL A 132 9.86 5.25 8.44
N LEU A 133 8.66 5.41 9.00
CA LEU A 133 7.80 6.60 8.81
C LEU A 133 8.43 7.91 9.30
N ASP A 134 9.35 7.84 10.27
CA ASP A 134 10.07 9.02 10.78
C ASP A 134 11.02 9.63 9.74
N MET A 135 11.27 8.94 8.63
CA MET A 135 12.08 9.45 7.53
C MET A 135 11.22 10.34 6.61
N PRO A 136 11.52 11.65 6.48
CA PRO A 136 10.66 12.58 5.75
C PRO A 136 10.36 12.18 4.29
N PHE A 137 11.34 11.60 3.60
CA PHE A 137 11.19 11.16 2.21
C PHE A 137 10.27 9.93 2.05
N ILE A 138 10.02 9.17 3.13
CA ILE A 138 9.13 8.00 3.13
C ILE A 138 7.68 8.41 3.30
N ALA A 139 7.39 9.44 4.08
CA ALA A 139 6.03 9.79 4.50
C ALA A 139 5.06 9.98 3.32
N ALA A 140 5.50 10.65 2.25
CA ALA A 140 4.69 10.86 1.05
C ALA A 140 4.37 9.54 0.34
N SER A 141 5.35 8.66 0.21
CA SER A 141 5.18 7.34 -0.43
C SER A 141 4.31 6.41 0.40
N ALA A 142 4.49 6.39 1.72
CA ALA A 142 3.63 5.65 2.65
C ALA A 142 2.18 6.14 2.56
N ARG A 143 1.96 7.46 2.53
CA ARG A 143 0.64 8.04 2.36
C ARG A 143 0.00 7.66 1.02
N ARG A 144 0.75 7.75 -0.09
CA ARG A 144 0.28 7.32 -1.41
C ARG A 144 -0.19 5.86 -1.40
N LEU A 145 0.59 4.97 -0.78
CA LEU A 145 0.24 3.55 -0.68
C LEU A 145 -1.04 3.34 0.15
N GLU A 146 -1.18 4.02 1.28
CA GLU A 146 -2.41 3.97 2.09
C GLU A 146 -3.64 4.50 1.34
N ASP A 147 -3.49 5.60 0.61
CA ASP A 147 -4.58 6.14 -0.21
C ASP A 147 -4.97 5.14 -1.32
N LEU A 148 -3.99 4.49 -1.96
CA LEU A 148 -4.24 3.44 -2.95
C LEU A 148 -4.92 2.21 -2.32
N ARG A 149 -4.57 1.84 -1.09
CA ARG A 149 -5.25 0.77 -0.33
C ARG A 149 -6.72 1.07 -0.13
N LEU A 150 -7.06 2.29 0.28
CA LEU A 150 -8.44 2.69 0.48
C LEU A 150 -9.22 2.68 -0.84
N VAL A 151 -8.63 3.18 -1.92
CA VAL A 151 -9.25 3.10 -3.26
C VAL A 151 -9.46 1.65 -3.72
N ALA A 152 -8.49 0.76 -3.48
CA ALA A 152 -8.64 -0.66 -3.80
C ALA A 152 -9.76 -1.32 -2.98
N LEU A 153 -9.90 -0.97 -1.70
CA LEU A 153 -10.99 -1.43 -0.85
C LEU A 153 -12.36 -0.97 -1.37
N GLU A 154 -12.49 0.31 -1.71
CA GLU A 154 -13.70 0.85 -2.33
C GLU A 154 -14.06 0.10 -3.62
N LYS A 155 -13.09 -0.10 -4.51
CA LYS A 155 -13.28 -0.85 -5.76
C LYS A 155 -13.71 -2.30 -5.50
N ARG A 156 -13.15 -2.95 -4.48
CA ARG A 156 -13.48 -4.33 -4.14
C ARG A 156 -14.94 -4.44 -3.71
N ILE A 157 -15.38 -3.52 -2.86
CA ILE A 157 -16.77 -3.45 -2.41
C ILE A 157 -17.69 -3.16 -3.60
N ASP A 158 -17.32 -2.27 -4.52
CA ASP A 158 -18.09 -2.03 -5.73
C ASP A 158 -18.20 -3.28 -6.62
N ALA A 159 -17.13 -4.07 -6.74
CA ALA A 159 -17.14 -5.34 -7.47
C ALA A 159 -18.04 -6.38 -6.79
N ASP A 160 -17.94 -6.55 -5.46
CA ASP A 160 -18.81 -7.40 -4.65
C ASP A 160 -20.29 -6.98 -4.76
N LEU A 161 -20.57 -5.68 -4.75
CA LEU A 161 -21.91 -5.14 -4.95
C LEU A 161 -22.44 -5.40 -6.38
N ARG A 162 -21.59 -5.50 -7.40
CA ARG A 162 -22.03 -5.88 -8.75
C ARG A 162 -22.26 -7.37 -8.88
N ALA A 163 -21.48 -8.17 -8.17
CA ALA A 163 -21.58 -9.64 -8.12
C ALA A 163 -22.73 -10.18 -7.24
N GLY A 164 -23.60 -9.32 -6.68
CA GLY A 164 -24.75 -9.78 -5.90
C GLY A 164 -24.49 -10.01 -4.40
N ARG A 165 -23.26 -9.82 -3.91
CA ARG A 165 -22.84 -10.12 -2.51
C ARG A 165 -23.24 -9.06 -1.48
N HIS A 166 -24.40 -8.42 -1.66
CA HIS A 166 -24.77 -7.22 -0.90
C HIS A 166 -24.95 -7.47 0.59
N ARG A 167 -25.51 -8.64 0.96
CA ARG A 167 -25.79 -8.98 2.37
C ARG A 167 -24.51 -9.18 3.18
N GLU A 168 -23.50 -9.80 2.58
CA GLU A 168 -22.20 -10.10 3.19
C GLU A 168 -21.43 -8.82 3.51
N LEU A 169 -21.61 -7.78 2.68
CA LEU A 169 -20.90 -6.50 2.83
C LEU A 169 -21.44 -5.60 3.95
N VAL A 170 -22.66 -5.79 4.45
CA VAL A 170 -23.30 -4.82 5.36
C VAL A 170 -22.47 -4.64 6.64
N SER A 171 -22.07 -5.73 7.30
CA SER A 171 -21.31 -5.64 8.55
C SER A 171 -19.94 -5.00 8.37
N GLU A 172 -19.29 -5.27 7.22
CA GLU A 172 -18.02 -4.66 6.88
C GLU A 172 -18.19 -3.15 6.66
N LEU A 173 -19.18 -2.75 5.87
CA LEU A 173 -19.46 -1.35 5.56
C LEU A 173 -19.91 -0.53 6.78
N GLU A 174 -20.65 -1.13 7.71
CA GLU A 174 -20.95 -0.51 9.02
C GLU A 174 -19.67 -0.24 9.82
N SER A 175 -18.72 -1.18 9.80
CA SER A 175 -17.43 -1.01 10.48
C SER A 175 -16.57 0.07 9.81
N LEU A 176 -16.53 0.10 8.47
CA LEU A 176 -15.78 1.10 7.71
C LEU A 176 -16.34 2.51 7.87
N THR A 177 -17.66 2.68 7.83
CA THR A 177 -18.30 3.98 8.03
C THR A 177 -18.19 4.50 9.47
N ALA A 178 -18.06 3.60 10.46
CA ALA A 178 -17.75 4.00 11.83
C ALA A 178 -16.27 4.40 12.00
N ALA A 179 -15.36 3.70 11.31
CA ALA A 179 -13.93 3.98 11.37
C ALA A 179 -13.51 5.23 10.60
N ASP A 180 -14.14 5.51 9.47
CA ASP A 180 -13.91 6.71 8.65
C ASP A 180 -15.25 7.37 8.27
N PRO A 181 -15.86 8.13 9.20
CA PRO A 181 -17.18 8.73 9.00
C PRO A 181 -17.24 9.75 7.88
N TYR A 182 -16.11 10.27 7.39
CA TYR A 182 -16.06 11.30 6.35
C TYR A 182 -15.83 10.73 4.95
N ARG A 183 -15.65 9.41 4.83
CA ARG A 183 -15.47 8.73 3.54
C ARG A 183 -16.81 8.44 2.88
N GLU A 184 -17.32 9.42 2.12
CA GLU A 184 -18.59 9.32 1.39
C GLU A 184 -18.79 8.02 0.57
N PRO A 185 -17.76 7.49 -0.15
CA PRO A 185 -17.88 6.21 -0.84
C PRO A 185 -18.42 5.05 0.02
N PHE A 186 -17.94 4.88 1.26
CA PHE A 186 -18.40 3.80 2.13
C PHE A 186 -19.85 3.98 2.57
N HIS A 187 -20.28 5.23 2.83
CA HIS A 187 -21.68 5.52 3.13
C HIS A 187 -22.59 5.18 1.95
N LYS A 188 -22.21 5.60 0.73
CA LYS A 188 -22.94 5.27 -0.50
C LYS A 188 -23.05 3.75 -0.69
N GLN A 189 -21.95 3.03 -0.50
CA GLN A 189 -21.91 1.58 -0.62
C GLN A 189 -22.79 0.89 0.44
N LEU A 190 -22.78 1.36 1.70
CA LEU A 190 -23.63 0.85 2.78
C LEU A 190 -25.11 1.01 2.46
N ILE A 191 -25.51 2.20 2.01
CA ILE A 191 -26.89 2.52 1.63
C ILE A 191 -27.36 1.58 0.50
N LEU A 192 -26.50 1.36 -0.49
CA LEU A 192 -26.79 0.47 -1.62
C LEU A 192 -26.87 -1.00 -1.20
N ALA A 193 -25.95 -1.45 -0.35
CA ALA A 193 -25.93 -2.81 0.19
C ALA A 193 -27.21 -3.13 0.97
N LEU A 194 -27.61 -2.23 1.87
CA LEU A 194 -28.84 -2.34 2.66
C LEU A 194 -30.09 -2.36 1.76
N TYR A 195 -30.15 -1.44 0.79
CA TYR A 195 -31.28 -1.36 -0.15
C TYR A 195 -31.43 -2.65 -0.97
N ARG A 196 -30.34 -3.12 -1.60
CA ARG A 196 -30.36 -4.36 -2.40
C ARG A 196 -30.56 -5.63 -1.56
N SER A 197 -30.35 -5.55 -0.25
CA SER A 197 -30.65 -6.62 0.70
C SER A 197 -32.10 -6.63 1.20
N GLY A 198 -32.96 -5.73 0.70
CA GLY A 198 -34.35 -5.58 1.14
C GLY A 198 -34.51 -4.85 2.49
N ARG A 199 -33.43 -4.28 3.04
CA ARG A 199 -33.40 -3.59 4.33
C ARG A 199 -33.65 -2.08 4.13
N GLN A 200 -34.78 -1.74 3.52
CA GLN A 200 -35.06 -0.37 3.05
C GLN A 200 -35.11 0.66 4.18
N ALA A 201 -35.73 0.33 5.32
CA ALA A 201 -35.78 1.22 6.48
C ALA A 201 -34.38 1.57 7.00
N GLU A 202 -33.47 0.59 7.01
CA GLU A 202 -32.10 0.75 7.46
C GLU A 202 -31.24 1.52 6.44
N SER A 203 -31.48 1.32 5.15
CA SER A 203 -30.84 2.11 4.08
C SER A 203 -31.19 3.60 4.22
N LEU A 204 -32.46 3.94 4.47
CA LEU A 204 -32.89 5.32 4.73
C LEU A 204 -32.28 5.88 6.03
N ALA A 205 -32.16 5.07 7.08
CA ALA A 205 -31.50 5.47 8.32
C ALA A 205 -30.00 5.72 8.12
N ALA A 206 -29.31 4.88 7.35
CA ALA A 206 -27.90 5.05 7.00
C ALA A 206 -27.68 6.36 6.22
N TYR A 207 -28.54 6.67 5.24
CA TYR A 207 -28.49 7.95 4.53
C TYR A 207 -28.62 9.16 5.45
N ARG A 208 -29.59 9.15 6.38
CA ARG A 208 -29.77 10.25 7.34
C ARG A 208 -28.53 10.42 8.23
N ARG A 209 -27.99 9.32 8.77
CA ARG A 209 -26.76 9.35 9.56
C ARG A 209 -25.59 9.94 8.79
N ALA A 210 -25.37 9.49 7.55
CA ALA A 210 -24.29 10.01 6.70
C ALA A 210 -24.46 11.51 6.44
N ARG A 211 -25.67 11.97 6.11
CA ARG A 211 -25.97 13.39 5.91
C ARG A 211 -25.67 14.22 7.15
N ASP A 212 -26.12 13.77 8.31
CA ASP A 212 -25.95 14.51 9.57
C ASP A 212 -24.46 14.63 9.93
N VAL A 213 -23.69 13.52 9.81
CA VAL A 213 -22.23 13.52 10.03
C VAL A 213 -21.48 14.45 9.07
N LEU A 214 -21.85 14.45 7.79
CA LEU A 214 -21.18 15.28 6.78
C LEU A 214 -21.53 16.76 6.91
N ALA A 215 -22.80 17.09 7.21
CA ALA A 215 -23.26 18.46 7.40
C ALA A 215 -22.63 19.12 8.64
N ASP A 216 -22.49 18.38 9.75
CA ASP A 216 -21.93 18.91 11.00
C ASP A 216 -20.46 19.35 10.88
N GLN A 217 -19.71 18.86 9.88
CA GLN A 217 -18.30 19.24 9.65
C GLN A 217 -18.04 20.03 8.37
N LEU A 218 -18.84 19.88 7.32
CA LEU A 218 -18.60 20.51 6.02
C LEU A 218 -19.45 21.75 5.75
N GLY A 219 -20.46 22.02 6.60
CA GLY A 219 -21.40 23.14 6.43
C GLY A 219 -22.47 22.86 5.38
#